data_AF-A0A914WDN6-F1
#
_entry.id   AF-A0A914WDN6-F1
#
_cell.length_a   1.000
_cell.length_b   1.000
_cell.length_c   1.000
_cell.angle_alpha   90.00
_cell.angle_beta   90.00
_cell.angle_gamma   90.00
#
_symmetry.space_group_name_H-M   'P 1'
#
loop_
_entity.id
_entity.type
_entity.pdbx_description
1 polymer ?
#
loop_
_entity_poly.entity_id
_entity_poly.type
_entity_poly.pdbx_seq_one_letter_code
_entity_poly.pdbx_strand_id
1 'polypeptide(L)'
;RYLSPEVLSETMPLTFDAFRMSDIYSMGLIMWEIVRRTNVKNQCETYELPYYDMVPSNPSQEDMRVVVVDRNCRPALPSRFDDFQFSPVLAEVTRAMRECWSVNPHARNQALVVRNMIDRLCSDQHLIL
;
A
#
# COMPACT_ATOMS: atom_id res chain seq x y z
N ARG A 1 -13.58 -1.64 0.43
CA ARG A 1 -12.41 -0.91 -0.10
C ARG A 1 -11.07 -1.51 0.32
N TYR A 2 -10.85 -1.81 1.60
CA TYR A 2 -9.54 -2.30 2.10
C TYR A 2 -9.39 -3.82 2.13
N LEU A 3 -10.43 -4.58 1.77
CA LEU A 3 -10.38 -6.04 1.76
C LEU A 3 -9.33 -6.55 0.76
N SER A 4 -8.58 -7.56 1.18
CA SER A 4 -7.57 -8.22 0.35
C SER A 4 -8.20 -9.09 -0.75
N PRO A 5 -7.45 -9.42 -1.82
CA PRO A 5 -7.95 -10.22 -2.92
C PRO A 5 -8.55 -11.57 -2.49
N GLU A 6 -7.92 -12.25 -1.53
CA GLU A 6 -8.38 -13.55 -1.00
C GLU A 6 -9.68 -13.44 -0.18
N VAL A 7 -9.93 -12.30 0.46
CA VAL A 7 -11.21 -12.03 1.14
C VAL A 7 -12.30 -11.70 0.12
N LEU A 8 -11.99 -10.86 -0.87
CA LEU A 8 -12.93 -10.48 -1.94
C LEU A 8 -13.35 -11.66 -2.83
N SER A 9 -12.47 -12.65 -3.00
CA SER A 9 -12.72 -13.88 -3.76
C SER A 9 -13.22 -15.04 -2.91
N GLU A 10 -13.40 -14.85 -1.60
CA GLU A 10 -13.84 -15.90 -0.66
C GLU A 10 -12.92 -17.14 -0.65
N THR A 11 -11.64 -16.95 -0.97
CA THR A 11 -10.61 -18.02 -1.01
C THR A 11 -9.72 -18.03 0.22
N MET A 12 -9.88 -17.07 1.14
CA MET A 12 -9.05 -16.96 2.33
C MET A 12 -9.26 -18.15 3.29
N PRO A 13 -8.20 -18.89 3.67
CA PRO A 13 -8.32 -19.94 4.67
C PRO A 13 -8.54 -19.32 6.06
N LEU A 14 -9.29 -20.02 6.92
CA LEU A 14 -9.57 -19.60 8.30
C LEU A 14 -8.40 -19.90 9.24
N THR A 15 -7.22 -19.41 8.90
CA THR A 15 -6.01 -19.53 9.72
C THR A 15 -5.55 -18.16 10.19
N PHE A 16 -4.93 -18.12 11.36
CA PHE A 16 -4.43 -16.86 11.94
C PHE A 16 -3.47 -16.12 11.00
N ASP A 17 -2.59 -16.85 10.31
CA ASP A 17 -1.64 -16.24 9.38
C ASP A 17 -2.33 -15.63 8.16
N ALA A 18 -3.45 -16.19 7.69
CA ALA A 18 -4.21 -15.61 6.59
C ALA A 18 -4.81 -14.25 6.97
N PHE A 19 -5.39 -14.15 8.17
CA PHE A 19 -5.86 -12.87 8.71
C PHE A 19 -4.72 -11.85 8.80
N ARG A 20 -3.56 -12.25 9.33
CA ARG A 20 -2.37 -11.37 9.39
C ARG A 20 -1.95 -10.87 8.01
N MET A 21 -1.87 -11.74 7.01
CA MET A 21 -1.47 -11.34 5.66
C MET A 21 -2.52 -10.43 5.01
N SER A 22 -3.81 -10.61 5.32
CA SER A 22 -4.89 -9.69 4.91
C SER A 22 -4.76 -8.31 5.57
N ASP A 23 -4.39 -8.25 6.84
CA ASP A 23 -4.12 -6.98 7.54
C ASP A 23 -2.95 -6.22 6.90
N ILE A 24 -1.89 -6.93 6.49
CA ILE A 24 -0.76 -6.31 5.76
C ILE A 24 -1.20 -5.67 4.46
N TYR A 25 -2.10 -6.33 3.71
CA TYR A 25 -2.67 -5.72 2.50
C TYR A 25 -3.39 -4.42 2.81
N SER A 26 -4.23 -4.41 3.85
CA SER A 26 -4.95 -3.22 4.29
C SER A 26 -3.99 -2.10 4.74
N MET A 27 -2.94 -2.46 5.47
CA MET A 27 -1.89 -1.53 5.89
C MET A 27 -1.16 -0.91 4.70
N GLY A 28 -0.88 -1.66 3.64
CA GLY A 28 -0.28 -1.14 2.41
C GLY A 28 -1.13 -0.05 1.75
N LEU A 29 -2.46 -0.20 1.75
CA LEU A 29 -3.37 0.84 1.25
C LEU A 29 -3.38 2.10 2.13
N ILE A 30 -3.27 1.95 3.44
CA ILE A 30 -3.18 3.10 4.37
C ILE A 30 -1.84 3.83 4.17
N MET A 31 -0.75 3.08 4.01
CA MET A 31 0.56 3.67 3.69
C MET A 31 0.51 4.49 2.40
N TRP A 32 -0.26 4.08 1.40
CA TRP A 32 -0.48 4.85 0.17
C TRP A 32 -1.16 6.20 0.42
N GLU A 33 -2.16 6.25 1.31
CA GLU A 33 -2.82 7.50 1.69
C GLU A 33 -1.82 8.47 2.35
N ILE A 34 -0.96 7.94 3.24
CA ILE A 34 0.08 8.71 3.95
C ILE A 34 1.13 9.23 2.96
N VAL A 35 1.63 8.36 2.07
CA VAL A 35 2.64 8.68 1.07
C VAL A 35 2.17 9.83 0.16
N ARG A 36 0.91 9.81 -0.29
CA ARG A 36 0.32 10.91 -1.09
C ARG A 36 0.30 12.25 -0.35
N ARG A 37 0.13 12.22 0.97
CA ARG A 37 0.07 13.42 1.83
C ARG A 37 1.43 13.86 2.36
N THR A 38 2.50 13.16 2.00
CA THR A 38 3.86 13.55 2.37
C THR A 38 4.28 14.75 1.51
N ASN A 39 4.60 15.87 2.16
CA ASN A 39 5.14 17.04 1.47
C ASN A 39 6.65 16.87 1.28
N VAL A 40 7.07 16.78 0.02
CA VAL A 40 8.48 16.71 -0.36
C VAL A 40 8.76 17.84 -1.34
N LYS A 41 9.76 18.68 -1.04
CA LYS A 41 10.15 19.82 -1.89
C LYS A 41 8.96 20.75 -2.24
N ASN A 42 8.06 20.98 -1.27
CA ASN A 42 6.83 21.76 -1.42
C ASN A 42 5.81 21.18 -2.42
N GLN A 43 5.92 19.88 -2.74
CA GLN A 43 4.95 19.16 -3.58
C GLN A 43 4.22 18.11 -2.74
N CYS A 44 2.90 18.05 -2.89
CA CYS A 44 2.03 17.15 -2.14
C CYS A 44 0.77 16.85 -2.96
N GLU A 45 0.33 15.58 -2.99
CA GLU A 45 -0.89 15.19 -3.71
C GLU A 45 -2.14 15.49 -2.87
N THR A 46 -3.30 15.62 -3.53
CA THR A 46 -4.58 15.70 -2.81
C THR A 46 -4.84 14.40 -2.06
N TYR A 47 -5.50 14.54 -0.90
CA TYR A 47 -5.99 13.38 -0.15
C TYR A 47 -7.08 12.69 -0.97
N GLU A 48 -6.95 11.38 -1.11
CA GLU A 48 -7.92 10.54 -1.78
C GLU A 48 -7.97 9.19 -1.07
N LEU A 49 -9.10 8.50 -1.15
CA LEU A 49 -9.21 7.12 -0.70
C LEU A 49 -8.56 6.16 -1.71
N PRO A 50 -8.05 4.99 -1.28
CA PRO A 50 -7.53 3.99 -2.21
C PRO A 50 -8.59 3.60 -3.23
N TYR A 51 -8.25 3.54 -4.51
CA TYR A 51 -9.19 3.25 -5.61
C TYR A 51 -10.27 4.32 -5.87
N TYR A 52 -10.13 5.56 -5.37
CA TYR A 52 -11.10 6.65 -5.60
C TYR A 52 -11.46 6.89 -7.08
N ASP A 53 -10.52 6.60 -7.99
CA ASP A 53 -10.60 6.77 -9.44
C ASP A 53 -11.18 5.55 -10.17
N MET A 54 -11.35 4.43 -9.46
CA MET A 54 -11.75 3.14 -10.03
C MET A 54 -13.09 2.62 -9.52
N VAL A 55 -13.53 3.06 -8.34
CA VAL A 55 -14.77 2.62 -7.70
C VAL A 55 -15.54 3.81 -7.11
N PRO A 56 -16.88 3.74 -6.96
CA PRO A 56 -17.66 4.79 -6.33
C PRO A 56 -17.25 5.02 -4.86
N SER A 57 -17.66 6.15 -4.27
CA SER A 57 -17.29 6.51 -2.89
C SER A 57 -17.67 5.43 -1.86
N ASN A 58 -18.85 4.81 -2.02
CA ASN A 58 -19.32 3.68 -1.23
C ASN A 58 -19.41 2.40 -2.09
N PRO A 59 -18.28 1.70 -2.33
CA PRO A 59 -18.25 0.57 -3.24
C PRO A 59 -18.82 -0.69 -2.59
N SER A 60 -19.56 -1.48 -3.37
CA SER A 60 -19.95 -2.82 -2.97
C SER A 60 -18.73 -3.77 -2.95
N GLN A 61 -18.91 -4.96 -2.36
CA GLN A 61 -17.87 -6.00 -2.41
C GLN A 61 -17.59 -6.42 -3.87
N GLU A 62 -18.62 -6.44 -4.72
CA GLU A 62 -18.51 -6.77 -6.14
C GLU A 62 -17.67 -5.73 -6.90
N ASP A 63 -17.93 -4.43 -6.70
CA ASP A 63 -17.15 -3.36 -7.33
C ASP A 63 -15.65 -3.50 -7.00
N MET A 64 -15.36 -3.82 -5.74
CA MET A 64 -14.00 -4.04 -5.28
C MET A 64 -13.39 -5.30 -5.87
N ARG A 65 -14.15 -6.40 -5.99
CA ARG A 65 -13.69 -7.66 -6.58
C ARG A 65 -13.27 -7.47 -8.03
N VAL A 66 -14.11 -6.80 -8.83
CA VAL A 66 -13.81 -6.53 -10.24
C VAL A 66 -12.51 -5.76 -10.41
N VAL A 67 -12.26 -4.75 -9.56
CA VAL A 67 -11.05 -3.92 -9.65
C VAL A 67 -9.82 -4.65 -9.09
N VAL A 68 -9.91 -5.24 -7.91
CA VAL A 68 -8.77 -5.78 -7.16
C VAL A 68 -8.39 -7.20 -7.59
N VAL A 69 -9.39 -8.04 -7.90
CA VAL A 69 -9.21 -9.45 -8.24
C VAL A 69 -9.18 -9.61 -9.76
N ASP A 70 -10.25 -9.23 -10.45
CA ASP A 70 -10.41 -9.56 -11.87
C ASP A 70 -9.47 -8.74 -12.77
N ARG A 71 -9.36 -7.43 -12.52
CA ARG A 71 -8.46 -6.53 -13.25
C ARG A 71 -7.08 -6.42 -12.63
N ASN A 72 -6.90 -6.95 -11.42
CA ASN A 72 -5.67 -6.87 -10.63
C ASN A 72 -5.09 -5.44 -10.54
N CYS A 73 -5.95 -4.43 -10.40
CA CYS A 73 -5.52 -3.05 -10.26
C CYS A 73 -5.02 -2.75 -8.84
N ARG A 74 -4.13 -1.76 -8.73
CA ARG A 74 -3.68 -1.17 -7.45
C ARG A 74 -3.74 0.35 -7.54
N PRO A 75 -3.83 1.08 -6.41
CA PRO A 75 -3.86 2.53 -6.43
C PRO A 75 -2.60 3.11 -7.08
N ALA A 76 -2.78 4.01 -8.04
CA ALA A 76 -1.67 4.63 -8.75
C ALA A 76 -0.90 5.62 -7.85
N LEU A 77 0.41 5.74 -8.09
CA LEU A 77 1.25 6.80 -7.54
C LEU A 77 2.00 7.50 -8.67
N PRO A 78 2.30 8.79 -8.52
CA PRO A 78 3.15 9.50 -9.46
C PRO A 78 4.53 8.84 -9.57
N SER A 79 5.08 8.76 -10.78
CA SER A 79 6.39 8.14 -11.03
C SER A 79 7.54 8.76 -10.23
N ARG A 80 7.44 10.05 -9.89
CA ARG A 80 8.44 10.74 -9.06
C ARG A 80 8.58 10.17 -7.64
N PHE A 81 7.60 9.41 -7.15
CA PHE A 81 7.70 8.78 -5.83
C PHE A 81 8.69 7.61 -5.84
N ASP A 82 9.03 7.07 -7.01
CA ASP A 82 10.07 6.05 -7.19
C ASP A 82 11.45 6.64 -7.48
N ASP A 83 11.54 7.96 -7.68
CA ASP A 83 12.79 8.63 -8.00
C ASP A 83 13.61 8.89 -6.72
N PHE A 84 14.71 8.16 -6.57
CA PHE A 84 15.66 8.34 -5.47
C PHE A 84 16.27 9.76 -5.44
N GLN A 85 16.38 10.44 -6.58
CA GLN A 85 16.83 11.84 -6.62
C GLN A 85 15.74 12.80 -6.13
N PHE A 86 14.47 12.41 -6.25
CA PHE A 86 13.36 13.18 -5.71
C PHE A 86 13.32 13.08 -4.18
N SER A 87 13.26 11.86 -3.64
CA SER A 87 13.45 11.58 -2.21
C SER A 87 13.77 10.09 -2.01
N PRO A 88 14.96 9.75 -1.48
CA PRO A 88 15.32 8.35 -1.19
C PRO A 88 14.38 7.68 -0.20
N VAL A 89 13.96 8.40 0.85
CA VAL A 89 13.02 7.87 1.86
C VAL A 89 11.67 7.57 1.24
N LEU A 90 11.15 8.48 0.40
CA LEU A 90 9.85 8.27 -0.25
C LEU A 90 9.89 7.07 -1.21
N ALA A 91 10.97 6.91 -1.97
CA ALA A 91 11.17 5.77 -2.86
C ALA A 91 11.19 4.44 -2.09
N GLU A 92 11.92 4.38 -0.99
CA GLU A 92 11.98 3.18 -0.15
C GLU A 92 10.63 2.86 0.53
N VAL A 93 9.96 3.86 1.11
CA VAL A 93 8.63 3.68 1.70
C VAL A 93 7.62 3.23 0.65
N THR A 94 7.66 3.80 -0.55
CA THR A 94 6.79 3.43 -1.67
C THR A 94 7.04 1.99 -2.11
N ARG A 95 8.30 1.55 -2.17
CA ARG A 95 8.66 0.16 -2.46
C ARG A 95 8.08 -0.79 -1.40
N ALA A 96 8.31 -0.51 -0.13
CA ALA A 96 7.81 -1.33 0.99
C ALA A 96 6.28 -1.44 1.01
N MET A 97 5.60 -0.32 0.75
CA MET A 97 4.15 -0.24 0.62
C MET A 97 3.65 -1.16 -0.50
N ARG A 98 4.30 -1.19 -1.67
CA ARG A 98 3.90 -2.06 -2.79
C ARG A 98 4.07 -3.55 -2.48
N GLU A 99 5.05 -3.90 -1.67
CA GLU A 99 5.24 -5.28 -1.20
C GLU A 99 4.11 -5.72 -0.26
N CYS A 100 3.48 -4.78 0.46
CA CYS A 100 2.37 -5.08 1.37
C CYS A 100 1.08 -5.50 0.66
N TRP A 101 0.81 -5.00 -0.55
CA TRP A 101 -0.43 -5.30 -1.29
C TRP A 101 -0.26 -6.33 -2.42
N SER A 102 0.76 -7.18 -2.33
CA SER A 102 0.99 -8.28 -3.28
C SER A 102 -0.24 -9.16 -3.43
N VAL A 103 -0.49 -9.65 -4.65
CA VAL A 103 -1.57 -10.62 -4.91
C VAL A 103 -1.34 -11.89 -4.11
N ASN A 104 -0.10 -12.39 -4.08
CA ASN A 104 0.26 -13.55 -3.28
C ASN A 104 0.39 -13.15 -1.80
N PRO A 105 -0.48 -13.64 -0.90
CA PRO A 105 -0.42 -13.30 0.52
C PRO A 105 0.94 -13.64 1.16
N HIS A 106 1.55 -14.77 0.76
CA HIS A 106 2.83 -15.22 1.31
C HIS A 106 4.02 -14.35 0.90
N ALA A 107 3.87 -13.54 -0.15
CA ALA A 107 4.89 -12.58 -0.56
C ALA A 107 4.80 -11.24 0.20
N ARG A 108 3.75 -11.04 1.00
CA ARG A 108 3.57 -9.81 1.78
C ARG A 108 4.49 -9.83 3.00
N ASN A 109 5.18 -8.71 3.24
CA ASN A 109 6.06 -8.56 4.40
C ASN A 109 5.28 -8.64 5.72
N GLN A 110 5.90 -9.21 6.76
CA GLN A 110 5.32 -9.12 8.10
C GLN A 110 5.39 -7.68 8.62
N ALA A 111 4.43 -7.29 9.47
CA ALA A 111 4.40 -5.94 10.06
C ALA A 111 5.70 -5.56 10.76
N LEU A 112 6.35 -6.52 11.43
CA LEU A 112 7.65 -6.35 12.06
C LEU A 112 8.75 -5.96 11.06
N VAL A 113 8.74 -6.55 9.87
CA VAL A 113 9.71 -6.26 8.80
C VAL A 113 9.49 -4.85 8.25
N VAL A 114 8.24 -4.46 8.02
CA VAL A 114 7.87 -3.11 7.58
C VAL A 114 8.29 -2.08 8.63
N ARG A 115 8.00 -2.33 9.91
CA ARG A 115 8.42 -1.47 11.02
C ARG A 115 9.95 -1.32 11.06
N ASN A 116 10.70 -2.42 11.07
CA ASN A 116 12.16 -2.37 11.11
C ASN A 116 12.77 -1.67 9.89
N MET A 117 12.10 -1.70 8.73
CA MET A 117 12.51 -0.91 7.57
C MET A 117 12.30 0.59 7.81
N ILE A 118 11.12 0.99 8.30
CA ILE A 118 10.83 2.39 8.63
C ILE A 118 11.80 2.91 9.71
N ASP A 119 12.05 2.13 10.77
CA ASP A 119 12.98 2.48 11.84
C ASP A 119 14.40 2.74 11.31
N ARG A 120 14.85 1.92 10.34
CA ARG A 120 16.14 2.11 9.67
C ARG A 120 16.17 3.39 8.85
N LEU A 121 15.13 3.68 8.07
CA LEU A 121 15.04 4.92 7.28
C LEU A 121 15.02 6.16 8.17
N CYS A 122 14.35 6.11 9.31
CA CYS A 122 14.33 7.20 10.30
C CYS A 122 15.70 7.42 10.98
N SER A 123 16.49 6.36 11.11
CA SER A 123 17.81 6.43 11.76
C SER A 123 18.91 6.94 10.81
N ASP A 124 18.69 6.85 9.50
CA ASP A 124 19.65 7.26 8.49
C ASP A 124 19.54 8.77 8.20
N GLN A 125 20.33 9.57 8.92
CA GLN A 125 20.34 11.03 8.82
C GLN A 125 20.71 11.53 7.40
N HIS A 126 21.37 10.72 6.57
CA HIS A 126 21.75 11.10 5.21
C HIS A 126 20.58 11.09 4.22
N LEU A 127 19.46 10.45 4.56
CA LEU A 127 18.29 10.37 3.67
C LEU A 127 17.21 11.42 4.00
N ILE A 128 17.33 12.11 5.14
CA ILE A 128 16.32 13.02 5.69
C ILE A 128 16.63 14.50 5.38
N LEU A 129 17.88 14.81 4.97
CA LEU A 129 18.36 16.16 4.60
C LEU A 129 18.64 16.26 3.10
#